data_AF-A0A7N2N0Y5-F1
#
_entry.id   AF-A0A7N2N0Y5-F1
#
_cell.length_a   1.000
_cell.length_b   1.000
_cell.length_c   1.000
_cell.angle_alpha   90.00
_cell.angle_beta   90.00
_cell.angle_gamma   90.00
#
_symmetry.space_group_name_H-M   'P 1'
#
loop_
_entity.id
_entity.type
_entity.pdbx_description
1 polymer ?
#
loop_
_entity_poly.entity_id
_entity_poly.type
_entity_poly.pdbx_seq_one_letter_code
_entity_poly.pdbx_strand_id
1 'polypeptide(L)'
;MASLDFLSCSTTAGMTVQLLCILHSCASSGDLPVDLTLASLLLRPLRLFSDEDLSKQLMMFSENYGSIKWVYIISEKDKVARRDLQLWMIKRNPPNDVVEIKGSDHMVMMSKPIELWAHHQGIAEKYSYPIF
;
A
#
# COMPACT_ATOMS: atom_id res chain seq x y z
N MET A 1 -19.93 3.61 12.95
CA MET A 1 -19.13 3.15 14.10
C MET A 1 -18.36 1.89 13.68
N ALA A 2 -17.43 2.04 12.74
CA ALA A 2 -16.67 0.95 12.11
C ALA A 2 -15.18 1.30 12.13
N SER A 3 -14.68 1.65 13.32
CA SER A 3 -13.35 2.23 13.51
C SER A 3 -12.45 1.37 14.40
N LEU A 4 -12.73 0.07 14.54
CA LEU A 4 -11.99 -0.80 15.47
C LEU A 4 -11.42 -2.09 14.86
N ASP A 5 -11.79 -2.48 13.65
CA ASP A 5 -11.37 -3.79 13.13
C ASP A 5 -9.94 -3.82 12.57
N PHE A 6 -9.38 -2.67 12.19
CA PHE A 6 -7.97 -2.60 11.78
C PHE A 6 -6.99 -2.60 12.97
N LEU A 7 -7.42 -2.06 14.12
CA LEU A 7 -6.59 -2.05 15.33
C LEU A 7 -6.59 -3.40 16.07
N SER A 8 -7.60 -4.26 15.84
CA SER A 8 -7.65 -5.60 16.44
C SER A 8 -6.59 -6.56 15.90
N CYS A 9 -5.92 -6.24 14.79
CA CYS A 9 -4.80 -7.05 14.28
C CYS A 9 -3.49 -6.83 15.10
N SER A 10 -3.45 -5.78 15.93
CA SER A 10 -2.22 -5.35 16.61
C SER A 10 -2.01 -6.01 18.00
N THR A 11 -3.06 -6.48 18.69
CA THR A 11 -2.94 -6.59 20.16
C THR A 11 -2.61 -7.95 20.80
N THR A 12 -2.51 -9.08 20.10
CA THR A 12 -2.05 -10.33 20.80
C THR A 12 -1.22 -11.36 20.00
N ALA A 13 -1.00 -11.21 18.70
CA ALA A 13 -0.21 -12.18 17.91
C ALA A 13 0.37 -11.58 16.61
N GLY A 14 0.98 -10.40 16.70
CA GLY A 14 1.24 -9.50 15.55
C GLY A 14 2.08 -10.03 14.37
N MET A 15 2.70 -11.21 14.43
CA MET A 15 3.45 -11.78 13.28
C MET A 15 2.65 -12.78 12.44
N THR A 16 1.76 -13.57 13.05
CA THR A 16 1.01 -14.62 12.33
C THR A 16 -0.22 -14.08 11.63
N VAL A 17 -0.81 -13.00 12.15
CA VAL A 17 -2.07 -12.44 11.61
C VAL A 17 -1.83 -11.66 10.32
N GLN A 18 -0.76 -10.88 10.20
CA GLN A 18 -0.45 -10.12 8.97
C GLN A 18 -0.21 -11.03 7.75
N LEU A 19 0.56 -12.11 7.96
CA LEU A 19 0.86 -13.11 6.93
C LEU A 19 -0.41 -13.78 6.42
N LEU A 20 -1.32 -14.10 7.34
CA LEU A 20 -2.62 -14.69 7.04
C LEU A 20 -3.54 -13.69 6.32
N CYS A 21 -3.53 -12.41 6.68
CA CYS A 21 -4.32 -11.37 6.03
C CYS A 21 -3.93 -11.13 4.57
N ILE A 22 -2.62 -11.16 4.25
CA ILE A 22 -2.14 -11.03 2.87
C ILE A 22 -2.58 -12.25 2.04
N LEU A 23 -2.38 -13.46 2.56
CA LEU A 23 -2.79 -14.69 1.88
C LEU A 23 -4.31 -14.78 1.69
N HIS A 24 -5.12 -14.38 2.68
CA HIS A 24 -6.58 -14.35 2.54
C HIS A 24 -7.07 -13.29 1.54
N SER A 25 -6.41 -12.13 1.47
CA SER A 25 -6.75 -11.14 0.45
C SER A 25 -6.40 -11.66 -0.95
N CYS A 26 -5.19 -12.18 -1.17
CA CYS A 26 -4.74 -12.76 -2.43
C CYS A 26 -5.61 -13.92 -2.91
N ALA A 27 -6.01 -14.83 -2.01
CA ALA A 27 -6.88 -15.95 -2.35
C ALA A 27 -8.28 -15.50 -2.81
N SER A 28 -8.69 -14.29 -2.45
CA SER A 28 -10.01 -13.75 -2.76
C SER A 28 -10.00 -12.72 -3.91
N SER A 29 -8.84 -12.18 -4.30
CA SER A 29 -8.71 -11.12 -5.32
C SER A 29 -8.78 -11.62 -6.77
N GLY A 30 -8.85 -12.93 -7.00
CA GLY A 30 -8.85 -13.49 -8.36
C GLY A 30 -7.46 -13.63 -8.95
N ASP A 31 -6.43 -13.59 -8.11
CA ASP A 31 -5.03 -13.86 -8.48
C ASP A 31 -4.93 -15.22 -9.17
N LEU A 32 -4.06 -15.33 -10.17
CA LEU A 32 -3.83 -16.62 -10.82
C LEU A 32 -3.31 -17.62 -9.76
N PRO A 33 -3.67 -18.91 -9.85
CA PRO A 33 -3.20 -19.94 -8.90
C PRO A 33 -1.68 -19.97 -8.73
N VAL A 34 -0.95 -19.57 -9.77
CA VAL A 34 0.51 -19.47 -9.79
C VAL A 34 1.02 -18.36 -8.87
N ASP A 35 0.40 -17.17 -8.89
CA ASP A 35 0.83 -16.02 -8.10
C ASP A 35 0.60 -16.26 -6.60
N LEU A 36 -0.52 -16.88 -6.24
CA LEU A 36 -0.82 -17.28 -4.87
C LEU A 36 0.18 -18.32 -4.34
N THR A 37 0.55 -19.29 -5.17
CA THR A 37 1.53 -20.32 -4.83
C THR A 37 2.91 -19.69 -4.63
N LEU A 38 3.30 -18.78 -5.52
CA LEU A 38 4.56 -18.05 -5.44
C LEU A 38 4.63 -17.19 -4.16
N ALA A 39 3.55 -16.46 -3.86
CA ALA A 39 3.47 -15.66 -2.65
C ALA A 39 3.64 -16.53 -1.39
N SER A 40 2.97 -17.68 -1.34
CA SER A 40 3.04 -18.61 -0.21
C SER A 40 4.45 -19.18 0.02
N LEU A 41 5.22 -19.39 -1.06
CA LEU A 41 6.59 -19.89 -0.99
C LEU A 41 7.61 -18.81 -0.59
N LEU A 42 7.37 -17.56 -0.97
CA LEU A 42 8.32 -16.46 -0.76
C LEU A 42 8.01 -15.60 0.48
N LEU A 43 6.81 -15.72 1.06
CA LEU A 43 6.40 -14.93 2.21
C LEU A 43 7.31 -15.20 3.41
N ARG A 44 7.90 -14.12 3.96
CA ARG A 44 8.73 -14.16 5.16
C ARG A 44 8.08 -13.32 6.26
N PRO A 45 8.16 -13.74 7.53
CA PRO A 45 7.65 -12.92 8.63
C PRO A 45 8.37 -11.57 8.67
N LEU A 46 7.60 -10.48 8.64
CA LEU A 46 8.10 -9.13 8.83
C LEU A 46 7.54 -8.58 10.15
N ARG A 47 8.39 -8.00 10.99
CA ARG A 47 7.94 -7.30 12.19
C ARG A 47 7.56 -5.87 11.82
N LEU A 48 6.33 -5.49 12.11
CA LEU A 48 5.95 -4.09 12.12
C LEU A 48 6.54 -3.45 13.39
N PHE A 49 7.10 -2.25 13.24
CA PHE A 49 7.61 -1.47 14.38
C PHE A 49 6.47 -1.13 15.34
N SER A 50 6.77 -1.00 16.63
CA SER A 50 5.76 -0.55 17.59
C SER A 50 5.35 0.89 17.28
N ASP A 51 4.18 1.31 17.76
CA ASP A 51 3.69 2.67 17.57
C ASP A 51 4.67 3.72 18.13
N GLU A 52 5.38 3.39 19.22
CA GLU A 52 6.42 4.25 19.80
C GLU A 52 7.65 4.38 18.90
N ASP A 53 8.09 3.30 18.27
CA ASP A 53 9.23 3.32 17.35
C ASP A 53 8.87 4.04 16.05
N LEU A 54 7.66 3.83 15.54
CA LEU A 54 7.15 4.48 14.34
C LEU A 54 6.96 5.99 14.55
N SER A 55 6.47 6.41 15.71
CA SER A 55 6.27 7.83 16.03
C SER A 55 7.59 8.62 16.07
N LYS A 56 8.65 8.04 16.64
CA LYS A 56 10.00 8.64 16.66
C LYS A 56 10.57 8.79 15.25
N GLN A 57 10.43 7.78 14.39
CA GLN A 57 10.88 7.86 13.00
C GLN A 57 10.07 8.86 12.17
N LEU A 58 8.75 8.93 12.35
CA LEU A 58 7.88 9.88 11.64
C LEU A 58 8.21 11.33 11.99
N MET A 59 8.54 11.62 13.26
CA MET A 59 8.98 12.95 13.68
C MET A 59 10.26 13.38 12.96
N MET A 60 11.25 12.48 12.82
CA MET A 60 12.51 12.75 12.10
C MET A 60 12.30 13.00 10.61
N PHE A 61 11.29 12.38 9.99
CA PHE A 61 11.01 12.57 8.56
C PHE A 61 10.27 13.89 8.26
N SER A 62 9.51 14.44 9.22
CA SER A 62 8.66 15.61 8.98
C SER A 62 9.41 16.86 8.48
N GLU A 63 10.67 17.04 8.89
CA GLU A 63 11.51 18.17 8.46
C GLU A 63 11.90 18.08 6.97
N ASN A 64 11.96 16.89 6.39
CA ASN A 64 12.43 16.66 5.02
C ASN A 64 11.34 16.16 4.04
N TYR A 65 10.27 15.54 4.56
CA TYR A 65 9.23 14.90 3.72
C TYR A 65 8.40 15.91 2.92
N GLY A 66 8.21 17.13 3.44
CA GLY A 66 7.41 18.17 2.77
C GLY A 66 8.02 18.70 1.47
N SER A 67 9.32 18.47 1.25
CA SER A 67 10.04 18.93 0.07
C SER A 67 9.96 17.97 -1.11
N ILE A 68 9.59 16.71 -0.88
CA ILE A 68 9.54 15.67 -1.91
C ILE A 68 8.13 15.61 -2.49
N LYS A 69 8.05 15.72 -3.82
CA LYS A 69 6.80 15.49 -4.52
C LYS A 69 6.47 14.00 -4.48
N TRP A 70 5.27 13.65 -4.04
CA TRP A 70 4.84 12.26 -3.93
C TRP A 70 3.44 12.07 -4.49
N VAL A 71 3.21 10.89 -5.05
CA VAL A 71 1.97 10.50 -5.73
C VAL A 71 1.38 9.31 -5.01
N TYR A 72 0.07 9.32 -4.79
CA TYR A 72 -0.65 8.18 -4.22
C TYR A 72 -1.37 7.40 -5.31
N ILE A 73 -1.18 6.08 -5.36
CA ILE A 73 -1.86 5.19 -6.32
C ILE A 73 -2.96 4.43 -5.57
N ILE A 74 -4.22 4.67 -5.95
CA ILE A 74 -5.40 3.99 -5.44
C ILE A 74 -5.59 2.67 -6.20
N SER A 75 -5.79 1.60 -5.44
CA SER A 75 -6.27 0.32 -5.96
C SER A 75 -7.77 0.15 -5.70
N GLU A 76 -8.55 -0.01 -6.77
CA GLU A 76 -10.02 0.04 -6.69
C GLU A 76 -10.62 -1.13 -5.89
N LYS A 77 -10.09 -2.35 -6.08
CA LYS A 77 -10.62 -3.59 -5.48
C LYS A 77 -9.73 -4.12 -4.36
N ASP A 78 -8.92 -3.25 -3.75
CA ASP A 78 -8.11 -3.60 -2.60
C ASP A 78 -8.99 -4.00 -1.39
N LYS A 79 -8.76 -5.22 -0.90
CA LYS A 79 -9.47 -5.79 0.25
C LYS A 79 -8.71 -5.62 1.56
N VAL A 80 -7.40 -5.38 1.49
CA VAL A 80 -6.55 -5.06 2.64
C VAL A 80 -6.75 -3.57 2.94
N ALA A 81 -6.21 -2.68 2.10
CA ALA A 81 -6.41 -1.25 2.23
C ALA A 81 -7.71 -0.86 1.53
N ARG A 82 -8.85 -1.06 2.21
CA ARG A 82 -10.16 -0.70 1.66
C ARG A 82 -10.20 0.78 1.24
N ARG A 83 -11.05 1.08 0.25
CA ARG A 83 -11.20 2.44 -0.32
C ARG A 83 -11.32 3.54 0.73
N ASP A 84 -12.13 3.34 1.78
CA ASP A 84 -12.32 4.32 2.84
C ASP A 84 -11.02 4.62 3.60
N LEU A 85 -10.17 3.59 3.80
CA LEU A 85 -8.87 3.72 4.44
C LEU A 85 -7.90 4.48 3.51
N GLN A 86 -7.87 4.16 2.23
CA GLN A 86 -7.06 4.90 1.24
C GLN A 86 -7.45 6.39 1.19
N LEU A 87 -8.75 6.69 1.12
CA LEU A 87 -9.25 8.07 1.12
C LEU A 87 -8.95 8.80 2.43
N TRP A 88 -9.05 8.09 3.57
CA TRP A 88 -8.68 8.66 4.87
C TRP A 88 -7.18 9.00 4.93
N MET A 89 -6.31 8.16 4.37
CA MET A 89 -4.86 8.44 4.30
C MET A 89 -4.57 9.66 3.42
N ILE A 90 -5.19 9.75 2.23
CA ILE A 90 -5.06 10.89 1.32
C ILE A 90 -5.53 12.17 2.01
N LYS A 91 -6.64 12.11 2.76
CA LYS A 91 -7.15 13.28 3.49
C LYS A 91 -6.21 13.71 4.61
N ARG A 92 -5.61 12.75 5.33
CA ARG A 92 -4.72 13.02 6.46
C ARG A 92 -3.36 13.57 6.01
N ASN A 93 -2.84 13.08 4.91
CA ASN A 93 -1.59 13.53 4.30
C ASN A 93 -1.81 13.71 2.79
N PRO A 94 -2.14 14.93 2.32
CA PRO A 94 -2.45 15.17 0.92
C PRO A 94 -1.23 14.97 0.01
N PRO A 95 -1.31 14.10 -1.02
CA PRO A 95 -0.27 13.96 -2.03
C PRO A 95 -0.31 15.06 -3.08
N ASN A 96 0.75 15.14 -3.90
CA ASN A 96 0.78 16.05 -5.05
C ASN A 96 -0.16 15.60 -6.16
N ASP A 97 -0.27 14.29 -6.37
CA ASP A 97 -1.24 13.69 -7.28
C ASP A 97 -1.83 12.41 -6.70
N VAL A 98 -3.01 12.07 -7.20
CA VAL A 98 -3.67 10.79 -6.96
C VAL A 98 -3.97 10.14 -8.30
N VAL A 99 -3.61 8.88 -8.45
CA VAL A 99 -3.93 8.05 -9.61
C VAL A 99 -4.76 6.88 -9.15
N GLU A 100 -5.88 6.58 -9.80
CA GLU A 100 -6.68 5.40 -9.51
C GLU A 100 -6.56 4.39 -10.65
N ILE A 101 -6.16 3.16 -10.31
CA ILE A 101 -6.09 2.04 -11.26
C ILE A 101 -7.35 1.21 -11.08
N LYS A 102 -8.15 1.10 -12.15
CA LYS A 102 -9.45 0.44 -12.07
C LYS A 102 -9.33 -1.07 -12.20
N GLY A 103 -10.08 -1.78 -11.36
CA GLY A 103 -10.09 -3.23 -11.28
C GLY A 103 -8.77 -3.85 -10.81
N SER A 104 -7.83 -3.06 -10.27
CA SER A 104 -6.66 -3.60 -9.58
C SER A 104 -7.02 -4.13 -8.20
N ASP A 105 -6.27 -5.12 -7.75
CA ASP A 105 -6.29 -5.66 -6.40
C ASP A 105 -5.18 -5.03 -5.54
N HIS A 106 -5.00 -5.55 -4.31
CA HIS A 106 -3.93 -5.08 -3.42
C HIS A 106 -2.52 -5.19 -4.07
N MET A 107 -2.32 -6.21 -4.91
CA MET A 107 -1.07 -6.48 -5.60
C MET A 107 -1.11 -5.89 -7.02
N VAL A 108 -1.22 -4.56 -7.12
CA VAL A 108 -1.36 -3.84 -8.40
C VAL A 108 -0.28 -4.23 -9.44
N MET A 109 0.95 -4.51 -8.99
CA MET A 109 2.05 -4.98 -9.83
C MET A 109 1.77 -6.34 -10.51
N MET A 110 0.92 -7.17 -9.92
CA MET A 110 0.55 -8.49 -10.44
C MET A 110 -0.76 -8.43 -11.23
N SER A 111 -1.79 -7.73 -10.73
CA SER A 111 -3.09 -7.65 -11.40
C SER A 111 -3.11 -6.70 -12.60
N LYS A 112 -2.41 -5.57 -12.51
CA LYS A 112 -2.41 -4.50 -13.51
C LYS A 112 -1.00 -3.98 -13.84
N PRO A 113 -0.03 -4.86 -14.19
CA PRO A 113 1.37 -4.47 -14.40
C PRO A 113 1.55 -3.41 -15.48
N ILE A 114 0.85 -3.55 -16.62
CA ILE A 114 1.00 -2.66 -17.77
C ILE A 114 0.42 -1.28 -17.48
N GLU A 115 -0.76 -1.23 -16.85
CA GLU A 115 -1.42 0.02 -16.48
C GLU A 115 -0.61 0.77 -15.42
N LEU A 116 -0.11 0.06 -14.42
CA LEU A 116 0.78 0.62 -13.41
C LEU A 116 2.10 1.13 -14.01
N TRP A 117 2.69 0.40 -14.95
CA TRP A 117 3.89 0.84 -15.66
C TRP A 117 3.64 2.13 -16.46
N ALA A 118 2.52 2.22 -17.18
CA ALA A 118 2.16 3.42 -17.92
C ALA A 118 1.98 4.63 -16.99
N HIS A 119 1.36 4.44 -15.82
CA HIS A 119 1.25 5.49 -14.82
C HIS A 119 2.61 5.90 -14.25
N HIS A 120 3.51 4.95 -13.95
CA HIS A 120 4.87 5.28 -13.52
C HIS A 120 5.64 6.09 -14.55
N GLN A 121 5.51 5.76 -15.85
CA GLN A 121 6.11 6.55 -16.91
C GLN A 121 5.56 7.97 -16.94
N GLY A 122 4.23 8.13 -16.92
CA GLY A 122 3.62 9.46 -16.90
C GLY A 122 4.04 10.30 -15.68
N ILE A 123 4.19 9.67 -14.51
CA ILE A 123 4.70 10.33 -13.29
C ILE A 123 6.16 10.73 -13.48
N ALA A 124 7.00 9.84 -14.03
CA ALA A 124 8.42 10.11 -14.27
C ALA A 124 8.64 11.25 -15.28
N GLU A 125 7.81 11.31 -16.32
CA GLU A 125 7.81 12.40 -17.29
C GLU A 125 7.33 13.72 -16.67
N LYS A 126 6.21 13.68 -15.93
CA LYS A 126 5.64 14.87 -15.25
C LYS A 126 6.59 15.51 -14.25
N TYR A 127 7.36 14.68 -13.54
CA TYR A 127 8.28 15.13 -12.50
C TYR A 127 9.75 15.06 -12.91
N SER A 128 10.05 14.84 -14.19
CA SER A 128 11.40 14.98 -14.71
C SER A 128 11.87 16.41 -14.52
N TYR A 129 12.96 16.58 -13.78
CA TYR A 129 13.68 17.84 -13.78
C TYR A 129 14.35 18.00 -15.15
N PRO A 130 14.39 19.22 -15.72
CA PRO A 130 15.24 19.47 -16.88
C PRO A 130 16.67 19.12 -16.46
N ILE A 131 17.18 18.04 -17.03
CA ILE A 131 18.58 17.67 -16.92
C ILE A 131 19.32 18.76 -17.70
N PHE A 132 20.03 19.63 -16.96
CA PHE A 132 20.92 20.64 -17.55
C PHE A 132 22.05 19.97 -18.36
#